data_AF-A0A7Z7NAU5-F1
#
_entry.id   AF-A0A7Z7NAU5-F1
#
_cell.length_a   1.000
_cell.length_b   1.000
_cell.length_c   1.000
_cell.angle_alpha   90.00
_cell.angle_beta   90.00
_cell.angle_gamma   90.00
#
_symmetry.space_group_name_H-M   'P 1'
#
loop_
_entity.id
_entity.type
_entity.pdbx_description
1 polymer ?
#
loop_
_entity_poly.entity_id
_entity_poly.type
_entity_poly.pdbx_seq_one_letter_code
_entity_poly.pdbx_strand_id
1 'polypeptide(L)'
;MAETVRDRVLAAVCEVLYIAEADLFDGNATDLRDLGLDSVRFVLLMKRLGVNRASELPSRLAENPSIASWVRELEDLGDRA
;
A
#
# COMPACT_ATOMS: atom_id res chain seq x y z
N MET A 1 -12.62 -2.54 17.18
CA MET A 1 -11.20 -2.92 17.03
C MET A 1 -10.52 -1.74 16.36
N ALA A 2 -9.38 -1.26 16.87
CA ALA A 2 -8.66 -0.18 16.20
C ALA A 2 -8.14 -0.71 14.87
N GLU A 3 -8.49 -0.04 13.78
CA GLU A 3 -7.98 -0.38 12.45
C GLU A 3 -6.47 -0.11 12.43
N THR A 4 -5.67 -1.13 12.11
CA THR A 4 -4.21 -0.98 12.03
C THR A 4 -3.81 -0.39 10.69
N VAL A 5 -2.61 0.21 10.59
CA VAL A 5 -2.08 0.68 9.29
C VAL A 5 -2.06 -0.44 8.25
N ARG A 6 -1.74 -1.68 8.69
CA ARG A 6 -1.82 -2.88 7.85
C ARG A 6 -3.22 -3.12 7.31
N ASP A 7 -4.24 -3.09 8.16
CA ASP A 7 -5.62 -3.34 7.76
C ASP A 7 -6.09 -2.33 6.70
N ARG A 8 -5.79 -1.05 6.92
CA ARG A 8 -6.05 0.02 5.97
C ARG A 8 -5.35 -0.18 4.62
N VAL A 9 -4.07 -0.57 4.64
CA VAL A 9 -3.30 -0.84 3.42
C VAL A 9 -3.87 -2.03 2.66
N LEU A 10 -4.11 -3.14 3.37
CA LEU A 10 -4.68 -4.36 2.79
C LEU A 10 -6.05 -4.08 2.16
N ALA A 11 -6.94 -3.40 2.87
CA ALA A 11 -8.27 -3.06 2.37
C ALA A 11 -8.19 -2.21 1.08
N ALA A 12 -7.30 -1.21 1.04
CA ALA A 12 -7.09 -0.40 -0.15
C ALA A 12 -6.53 -1.22 -1.33
N VAL A 13 -5.58 -2.11 -1.07
CA VAL A 13 -5.00 -3.00 -2.09
C VAL A 13 -6.04 -3.93 -2.68
N CYS A 14 -6.80 -4.65 -1.84
CA CYS A 14 -7.85 -5.57 -2.28
C CYS A 14 -8.90 -4.85 -3.14
N GLU A 15 -9.29 -3.64 -2.72
CA GLU A 15 -10.30 -2.85 -3.43
C GLU A 15 -9.79 -2.32 -4.78
N VAL A 16 -8.55 -1.81 -4.86
CA VAL A 16 -8.02 -1.20 -6.10
C VAL A 16 -7.52 -2.24 -7.10
N LEU A 17 -6.94 -3.34 -6.62
CA LEU A 17 -6.45 -4.42 -7.48
C LEU A 17 -7.55 -5.44 -7.81
N TYR A 18 -8.72 -5.35 -7.17
CA TYR A 18 -9.83 -6.29 -7.30
C TYR A 18 -9.41 -7.74 -6.97
N ILE A 19 -8.66 -7.89 -5.88
CA ILE A 19 -8.16 -9.17 -5.36
C ILE A 19 -8.69 -9.44 -3.95
N ALA A 20 -8.63 -10.70 -3.51
CA ALA A 20 -8.77 -11.08 -2.12
C ALA A 20 -7.40 -11.18 -1.42
N GLU A 21 -7.39 -11.21 -0.08
CA GLU A 21 -6.16 -11.47 0.67
C GLU A 21 -5.52 -12.81 0.29
N ALA A 22 -6.33 -13.81 -0.07
CA ALA A 22 -5.86 -15.13 -0.49
C ALA A 22 -5.08 -15.14 -1.81
N ASP A 23 -5.19 -14.08 -2.63
CA ASP A 23 -4.41 -13.93 -3.86
C ASP A 23 -2.95 -13.49 -3.60
N LEU A 24 -2.64 -13.06 -2.38
CA LEU A 24 -1.28 -12.73 -1.94
C LEU A 24 -0.45 -14.01 -1.75
N PHE A 25 0.28 -14.42 -2.78
CA PHE A 25 1.06 -15.67 -2.77
C PHE A 25 2.25 -15.68 -1.81
N ASP A 26 2.79 -14.51 -1.44
CA ASP A 26 3.84 -14.34 -0.42
C ASP A 26 3.34 -13.50 0.78
N GLY A 27 2.01 -13.52 1.00
CA GLY A 27 1.36 -12.69 2.01
C GLY A 27 1.69 -11.20 1.84
N ASN A 28 2.04 -10.52 2.93
CA ASN A 28 2.34 -9.09 2.89
C ASN A 28 3.61 -8.72 2.11
N ALA A 29 4.47 -9.68 1.80
CA ALA A 29 5.69 -9.46 1.03
C ALA A 29 5.48 -9.63 -0.48
N THR A 30 4.27 -10.07 -0.89
CA THR A 30 3.88 -10.15 -2.31
C THR A 30 4.14 -8.84 -3.03
N ASP A 31 4.83 -8.92 -4.17
CA ASP A 31 5.00 -7.79 -5.07
C ASP A 31 3.67 -7.49 -5.76
N LEU A 32 3.11 -6.31 -5.48
CA LEU A 32 1.80 -5.94 -5.96
C LEU A 32 1.77 -5.77 -7.49
N ARG A 33 2.92 -5.62 -8.16
CA ARG A 33 3.01 -5.55 -9.63
C ARG A 33 2.62 -6.87 -10.28
N ASP A 34 2.94 -7.99 -9.63
CA ASP A 34 2.51 -9.33 -10.07
C ASP A 34 0.98 -9.50 -9.99
N LEU A 35 0.32 -8.70 -9.15
CA LEU A 35 -1.13 -8.67 -8.98
C LEU A 35 -1.80 -7.53 -9.78
N GLY A 36 -1.06 -6.91 -10.70
CA GLY A 36 -1.60 -5.91 -11.62
C GLY A 36 -1.53 -4.47 -11.12
N LEU A 37 -0.72 -4.17 -10.10
CA LEU A 37 -0.39 -2.79 -9.75
C LEU A 37 0.36 -2.11 -10.89
N ASP A 38 -0.28 -1.11 -11.49
CA ASP A 38 0.30 -0.22 -12.50
C ASP A 38 0.34 1.23 -12.00
N SER A 39 0.86 2.15 -12.81
CA SER A 39 0.92 3.58 -12.50
C SER A 39 -0.44 4.19 -12.14
N VAL A 40 -1.53 3.82 -12.84
CA VAL A 40 -2.88 4.33 -12.57
C VAL A 40 -3.39 3.79 -11.22
N ARG A 41 -3.31 2.48 -11.00
CA ARG A 41 -3.74 1.87 -9.73
C ARG A 41 -2.91 2.33 -8.54
N PHE A 42 -1.60 2.53 -8.72
CA PHE A 42 -0.73 3.12 -7.69
C PHE A 42 -1.21 4.51 -7.28
N VAL A 43 -1.51 5.36 -8.26
CA VAL A 43 -2.04 6.72 -8.07
C VAL A 43 -3.41 6.72 -7.36
N LEU A 44 -4.24 5.70 -7.57
CA LEU A 44 -5.50 5.49 -6.84
C LEU A 44 -5.25 5.03 -5.39
N LEU A 45 -4.30 4.12 -5.16
CA LEU A 45 -3.90 3.68 -3.82
C LEU A 45 -3.37 4.85 -2.99
N MET A 46 -2.52 5.71 -3.55
CA MET A 46 -2.02 6.89 -2.84
C MET A 46 -3.17 7.81 -2.38
N LYS A 47 -4.21 7.98 -3.22
CA LYS A 47 -5.40 8.76 -2.84
C LYS A 47 -6.18 8.11 -1.70
N ARG A 48 -6.42 6.79 -1.77
CA ARG A 48 -7.13 6.01 -0.72
C ARG A 48 -6.37 6.02 0.61
N LEU A 49 -5.05 5.92 0.55
CA LEU A 49 -4.16 5.94 1.71
C LEU A 49 -3.90 7.37 2.24
N GLY A 50 -4.45 8.40 1.59
CA GLY A 50 -4.25 9.79 2.01
C GLY A 50 -2.81 10.26 1.90
N VAL A 51 -2.00 9.60 1.05
CA VAL A 51 -0.60 9.95 0.83
C VAL A 51 -0.53 11.25 0.02
N ASN A 52 0.19 12.23 0.56
CA ASN A 52 0.48 13.46 -0.14
C ASN A 52 1.41 13.19 -1.33
N ARG A 53 0.96 13.51 -2.55
CA ARG A 53 1.75 13.28 -3.77
C ARG A 53 2.98 14.19 -3.90
N ALA A 54 3.02 15.29 -3.16
CA ALA A 54 4.14 16.21 -3.17
C ALA A 54 5.27 15.81 -2.20
N SER A 55 5.07 14.77 -1.38
CA SER A 55 6.14 14.25 -0.51
C SER A 55 7.00 13.22 -1.23
N GLU A 56 8.07 12.77 -0.58
CA GLU A 56 8.93 11.68 -1.08
C GLU A 56 8.29 10.30 -0.90
N LEU A 57 7.18 10.20 -0.14
CA LEU A 57 6.56 8.93 0.22
C LEU A 57 6.08 8.12 -1.00
N PRO A 58 5.42 8.71 -2.04
CA PRO A 58 5.07 7.96 -3.24
C PRO A 58 6.28 7.31 -3.92
N SER A 59 7.45 7.96 -3.91
CA SER A 59 8.66 7.38 -4.49
C SER A 59 9.11 6.15 -3.70
N ARG A 60 9.17 6.25 -2.36
CA ARG A 60 9.55 5.13 -1.49
C ARG A 60 8.58 3.95 -1.58
N LEU A 61 7.28 4.24 -1.64
CA LEU A 61 6.24 3.22 -1.81
C LEU A 61 6.32 2.53 -3.19
N ALA A 62 6.79 3.24 -4.22
CA ALA A 62 6.97 2.68 -5.56
C ALA A 62 8.25 1.82 -5.69
N GLU A 63 9.29 2.08 -4.89
CA GLU A 63 10.54 1.30 -4.92
C GLU A 63 10.34 -0.16 -4.51
N ASN A 64 9.49 -0.41 -3.50
CA ASN A 64 9.18 -1.74 -3.01
C ASN A 64 7.67 -1.90 -2.76
N PRO A 65 6.87 -2.18 -3.82
CA PRO A 65 5.42 -2.17 -3.75
C PRO A 65 4.87 -3.46 -3.10
N SER A 66 4.98 -3.55 -1.79
CA SER A 66 4.42 -4.64 -0.96
C SER A 66 3.71 -4.07 0.27
N ILE A 67 2.72 -4.79 0.79
CA ILE A 67 1.97 -4.37 1.98
C ILE A 67 2.92 -4.19 3.18
N ALA A 68 3.88 -5.10 3.37
CA ALA A 68 4.86 -5.02 4.46
C ALA A 68 5.68 -3.73 4.39
N SER A 69 6.20 -3.38 3.20
CA SER A 69 6.99 -2.17 3.01
C SER A 69 6.15 -0.92 3.21
N TRP A 70 4.93 -0.90 2.70
CA TRP A 70 4.04 0.25 2.80
C TRP A 70 3.61 0.53 4.24
N VAL A 71 3.31 -0.51 5.01
CA VAL A 71 3.00 -0.39 6.43
C VAL A 71 4.15 0.29 7.17
N ARG A 72 5.39 -0.18 6.95
CA ARG A 72 6.58 0.41 7.57
C ARG A 72 6.75 1.89 7.25
N GLU A 73 6.64 2.27 5.96
CA GLU A 73 6.79 3.67 5.54
C GLU A 73 5.66 4.57 6.07
N LEU A 74 4.44 4.05 6.17
CA LEU A 74 3.28 4.79 6.68
C LEU A 74 3.30 4.93 8.22
N GLU A 75 3.81 3.94 8.94
CA GLU A 75 4.03 4.02 10.39
C GLU A 75 5.15 5.03 10.71
N ASP A 76 6.25 5.04 9.96
CA ASP A 76 7.33 6.05 10.10
C ASP A 76 6.82 7.47 9.84
N LEU A 77 5.86 7.66 8.93
CA LEU A 77 5.21 8.96 8.71
C LEU A 77 4.32 9.38 9.89
N GLY A 78 3.59 8.44 10.49
CA GLY A 78 2.70 8.69 11.62
C GLY A 78 3.43 9.04 12.92
N ASP A 79 4.68 8.56 13.08
CA ASP A 79 5.55 8.91 14.22
C ASP A 79 6.16 10.32 14.11
N ARG A 80 6.30 10.84 12.88
CA ARG A 80 6.91 12.14 12.60
C ARG A 80 5.93 13.32 12.52
N ALA A 81 4.63 13.06 12.65
CA ALA A 81 3.56 14.05 12.54
C ALA A 81 3.05 14.50 13.93
#